data_AF-A0AAE5C305-F1
#
_entry.id   AF-A0AAE5C305-F1
#
_cell.length_a   1.000
_cell.length_b   1.000
_cell.length_c   1.000
_cell.angle_alpha   90.00
_cell.angle_beta   90.00
_cell.angle_gamma   90.00
#
_symmetry.space_group_name_H-M   'P 1'
#
loop_
_entity.id
_entity.type
_entity.pdbx_description
1 polymer ?
#
loop_
_entity_poly.entity_id
_entity_poly.type
_entity_poly.pdbx_seq_one_letter_code
_entity_poly.pdbx_strand_id
1 'polypeptide(L)'
;MEVHYARVTNSLIGAGGATRLYGEALIADIPGKGTFYLLPVKHEKQGVLSQFWETAILLTLGIKSSIGMLKTEDFETMRKASGWMRLKTFSGSEYPAMISFHDESKPKTIFEIDPRRLDKVFPGVRITGLEIQITDEPVSTVLRDRLPWLNTPVGQEVFERDPPGKQRSYRDRPLGFKVTKAHFFGDGSR
;
A
#
# COMPACT_ATOMS: atom_id res chain seq x y z
N MET A 1 -8.37 -5.93 2.54
CA MET A 1 -8.15 -5.41 1.16
C MET A 1 -8.67 -6.45 0.17
N GLU A 2 -8.91 -6.07 -1.06
CA GLU A 2 -9.39 -6.95 -2.13
C GLU A 2 -8.66 -6.58 -3.42
N VAL A 3 -8.07 -7.56 -4.13
CA VAL A 3 -7.38 -7.32 -5.39
C VAL A 3 -8.09 -8.08 -6.50
N HIS A 4 -8.56 -7.34 -7.50
CA HIS A 4 -9.17 -7.93 -8.69
C HIS A 4 -8.11 -8.07 -9.76
N TYR A 5 -7.97 -9.28 -10.29
CA TYR A 5 -7.19 -9.57 -11.48
C TYR A 5 -8.16 -9.89 -12.61
N ALA A 6 -8.07 -9.15 -13.71
CA ALA A 6 -8.93 -9.34 -14.86
C ALA A 6 -8.10 -9.59 -16.11
N ARG A 7 -8.57 -10.48 -16.98
CA ARG A 7 -8.01 -10.66 -18.32
C ARG A 7 -8.55 -9.58 -19.25
N VAL A 8 -7.66 -8.94 -19.98
CA VAL A 8 -7.98 -8.00 -21.07
C VAL A 8 -7.97 -8.78 -22.38
N THR A 9 -9.16 -9.05 -22.90
CA THR A 9 -9.35 -9.90 -24.10
C THR A 9 -9.08 -9.17 -25.41
N ASN A 10 -9.08 -7.84 -25.42
CA ASN A 10 -8.82 -7.00 -26.59
C ASN A 10 -7.48 -6.25 -26.52
N SER A 11 -6.46 -6.83 -25.85
CA SER A 11 -5.13 -6.25 -25.87
C SER A 11 -4.50 -6.42 -27.26
N LEU A 12 -3.69 -5.44 -27.69
CA LEU A 12 -2.99 -5.44 -28.98
C LEU A 12 -2.13 -6.69 -29.22
N ILE A 13 -1.76 -7.42 -28.16
CA ILE A 13 -0.92 -8.63 -28.23
C ILE A 13 -1.65 -9.91 -27.76
N GLY A 14 -2.97 -9.87 -27.55
CA GLY A 14 -3.77 -11.03 -27.09
C GLY A 14 -3.48 -11.50 -25.66
N ALA A 15 -2.53 -10.83 -24.98
CA ALA A 15 -2.18 -10.99 -23.58
C ALA A 15 -2.30 -9.62 -22.91
N GLY A 16 -3.19 -9.52 -21.93
CA GLY A 16 -3.34 -8.34 -21.11
C GLY A 16 -3.99 -8.75 -19.81
N GLY A 17 -3.43 -8.31 -18.70
CA GLY A 17 -4.11 -8.36 -17.41
C GLY A 17 -4.21 -6.96 -16.87
N ALA A 18 -5.33 -6.69 -16.20
CA ALA A 18 -5.57 -5.46 -15.46
C ALA A 18 -5.75 -5.83 -13.99
N THR A 19 -5.30 -4.95 -13.11
CA THR A 19 -5.54 -5.08 -11.67
C THR A 19 -6.28 -3.88 -11.14
N ARG A 20 -7.07 -4.11 -10.10
CA ARG A 20 -7.60 -3.06 -9.24
C ARG A 20 -7.49 -3.50 -7.80
N LEU A 21 -6.92 -2.64 -6.96
CA LEU A 21 -6.84 -2.84 -5.53
C LEU A 21 -7.96 -2.04 -4.86
N TYR A 22 -8.73 -2.69 -4.01
CA TYR A 22 -9.74 -2.08 -3.16
C TYR A 22 -9.35 -2.24 -1.69
N GLY A 23 -9.63 -1.21 -0.89
CA GLY A 23 -9.44 -1.24 0.55
C GLY A 23 -8.56 -0.13 1.08
N GLU A 24 -8.30 -0.19 2.37
CA GLU A 24 -7.69 0.86 3.17
C GLU A 24 -6.27 0.47 3.59
N ALA A 25 -5.46 1.46 3.92
CA ALA A 25 -4.20 1.24 4.64
C ALA A 25 -4.44 0.46 5.94
N LEU A 26 -3.55 -0.47 6.26
CA LEU A 26 -3.65 -1.25 7.49
C LEU A 26 -3.25 -0.38 8.68
N ILE A 27 -4.03 -0.46 9.75
CA ILE A 27 -3.74 0.20 11.03
C ILE A 27 -3.01 -0.81 11.91
N ALA A 28 -1.84 -0.44 12.43
CA ALA A 28 -1.05 -1.25 13.34
C ALA A 28 -0.87 -0.50 14.66
N ASP A 29 -1.78 -0.77 15.60
CA ASP A 29 -1.70 -0.29 16.97
C ASP A 29 -0.72 -1.16 17.77
N ILE A 30 0.33 -0.54 18.31
CA ILE A 30 1.28 -1.18 19.20
C ILE A 30 0.92 -0.76 20.64
N PRO A 31 0.42 -1.69 21.48
CA PRO A 31 -0.04 -1.38 22.83
C PRO A 31 1.02 -0.60 23.63
N GLY A 32 0.61 0.59 24.11
CA GLY A 32 1.46 1.47 24.93
C GLY A 32 2.61 2.17 24.19
N LYS A 33 2.75 2.02 22.86
CA LYS A 33 3.85 2.61 22.08
C LYS A 33 3.38 3.53 20.96
N GLY A 34 2.15 3.35 20.46
CA GLY A 34 1.55 4.19 19.43
C GLY A 34 1.11 3.40 18.21
N THR A 35 0.87 4.10 17.11
CA THR A 35 0.23 3.55 15.92
C THR A 35 1.08 3.83 14.69
N PHE A 36 1.14 2.89 13.76
CA PHE A 36 1.63 3.13 12.42
C PHE A 36 0.69 2.53 11.38
N TYR A 37 0.83 2.97 10.13
CA TYR A 37 -0.03 2.59 9.04
C TYR A 37 0.81 1.96 7.92
N LEU A 38 0.35 0.85 7.35
CA LEU A 38 0.93 0.27 6.14
C LEU A 38 0.09 0.71 4.95
N LEU A 39 0.67 1.55 4.11
CA LEU A 39 0.00 2.04 2.91
C LEU A 39 -0.08 0.94 1.84
N PRO A 40 -1.10 0.97 0.96
CA PRO A 40 -1.19 0.08 -0.21
C PRO A 40 -0.08 0.27 -1.25
N VAL A 41 0.73 1.31 -1.10
CA VAL A 41 1.87 1.65 -1.96
C VAL A 41 3.20 1.43 -1.24
N LYS A 42 4.29 1.26 -1.99
CA LYS A 42 5.66 1.30 -1.49
C LYS A 42 6.39 2.56 -1.96
N HIS A 43 7.41 2.97 -1.20
CA HIS A 43 8.31 4.05 -1.55
C HIS A 43 9.54 3.49 -2.25
N GLU A 44 9.68 3.80 -3.54
CA GLU A 44 10.78 3.34 -4.37
C GLU A 44 12.05 4.19 -4.19
N LYS A 45 13.21 3.66 -4.58
CA LYS A 45 14.52 4.34 -4.47
C LYS A 45 14.57 5.72 -5.14
N GLN A 46 13.75 5.97 -6.15
CA GLN A 46 13.68 7.26 -6.85
C GLN A 46 12.64 8.22 -6.26
N GLY A 47 12.07 7.89 -5.10
CA GLY A 47 11.06 8.71 -4.46
C GLY A 47 9.64 8.49 -4.98
N VAL A 48 9.45 7.57 -5.92
CA VAL A 48 8.14 7.25 -6.52
C VAL A 48 7.32 6.39 -5.57
N LEU A 49 6.02 6.66 -5.48
CA LEU A 49 5.07 5.76 -4.86
C LEU A 49 4.45 4.87 -5.92
N SER A 50 4.53 3.56 -5.72
CA SER A 50 3.97 2.56 -6.62
C SER A 50 3.18 1.53 -5.84
N GLN A 51 2.21 0.90 -6.50
CA GLN A 51 1.43 -0.18 -5.90
C GLN A 51 2.33 -1.31 -5.37
N PHE A 52 1.96 -1.87 -4.22
CA PHE A 52 2.74 -2.92 -3.55
C PHE A 52 2.09 -4.31 -3.67
N TRP A 53 0.79 -4.41 -3.43
CA TRP A 53 0.14 -5.68 -3.13
C TRP A 53 -0.07 -6.58 -4.33
N GLU A 54 -0.40 -6.03 -5.49
CA GLU A 54 -0.78 -6.78 -6.69
C GLU A 54 0.35 -7.69 -7.15
N THR A 55 1.58 -7.17 -7.16
CA THR A 55 2.72 -8.00 -7.55
C THR A 55 3.16 -8.93 -6.41
N ALA A 56 3.10 -8.48 -5.17
CA ALA A 56 3.50 -9.30 -4.01
C ALA A 56 2.58 -10.52 -3.82
N ILE A 57 1.27 -10.37 -4.08
CA ILE A 57 0.31 -11.48 -4.05
C ILE A 57 0.63 -12.51 -5.13
N LEU A 58 0.84 -12.09 -6.39
CA LEU A 58 1.22 -13.02 -7.47
C LEU A 58 2.48 -13.82 -7.11
N LEU A 59 3.52 -13.14 -6.61
CA LEU A 59 4.75 -13.79 -6.18
C LEU A 59 4.53 -14.76 -5.02
N THR A 60 3.65 -14.40 -4.07
CA THR A 60 3.29 -15.24 -2.92
C THR A 60 2.64 -16.55 -3.38
N LEU A 61 1.75 -16.47 -4.38
CA LEU A 61 1.10 -17.60 -5.02
C LEU A 61 2.02 -18.41 -5.96
N GLY A 62 3.27 -17.98 -6.16
CA GLY A 62 4.21 -18.63 -7.07
C GLY A 62 3.98 -18.32 -8.56
N ILE A 63 3.14 -17.33 -8.86
CA ILE A 63 2.84 -16.87 -10.22
C ILE A 63 4.01 -16.01 -10.71
N LYS A 64 4.65 -16.43 -11.80
CA LYS A 64 5.82 -15.75 -12.39
C LYS A 64 5.44 -14.74 -13.48
N SER A 65 4.22 -14.85 -14.01
CA SER A 65 3.69 -13.92 -15.01
C SER A 65 3.56 -12.52 -14.42
N SER A 66 4.01 -11.50 -15.14
CA SER A 66 3.66 -10.11 -14.82
C SER A 66 2.16 -9.90 -15.02
N ILE A 67 1.58 -8.89 -14.37
CA ILE A 67 0.15 -8.53 -14.50
C ILE A 67 -0.30 -8.48 -15.96
N GLY A 68 0.45 -7.81 -16.85
CA GLY A 68 0.12 -7.71 -18.27
C GLY A 68 0.14 -9.01 -19.07
N MET A 69 0.66 -10.10 -18.50
CA MET A 69 0.95 -11.38 -19.18
C MET A 69 0.31 -12.57 -18.46
N LEU A 70 -0.68 -12.33 -17.59
CA LEU A 70 -1.39 -13.38 -16.86
C LEU A 70 -2.05 -14.38 -17.81
N LYS A 71 -1.85 -15.67 -17.52
CA LYS A 71 -2.38 -16.79 -18.29
C LYS A 71 -3.58 -17.40 -17.59
N THR A 72 -4.33 -18.24 -18.31
CA THR A 72 -5.48 -18.96 -17.75
C THR A 72 -5.11 -19.75 -16.49
N GLU A 73 -3.94 -20.40 -16.49
CA GLU A 73 -3.46 -21.21 -15.36
C GLU A 73 -3.13 -20.35 -14.13
N ASP A 74 -2.71 -19.10 -14.34
CA ASP A 74 -2.45 -18.14 -13.26
C ASP A 74 -3.78 -17.78 -12.55
N PHE A 75 -4.86 -17.57 -13.32
CA PHE A 75 -6.20 -17.31 -12.75
C PHE A 75 -6.75 -18.51 -11.99
N GLU A 76 -6.53 -19.73 -12.47
CA GLU A 76 -6.91 -20.94 -11.75
C GLU A 76 -6.12 -21.11 -10.44
N THR A 77 -4.83 -20.74 -10.43
CA THR A 77 -4.02 -20.69 -9.22
C THR A 77 -4.60 -19.69 -8.21
N MET A 78 -4.96 -18.48 -8.66
CA MET A 78 -5.56 -17.45 -7.81
C MET A 78 -6.89 -17.90 -7.20
N ARG A 79 -7.77 -18.54 -7.99
CA ARG A 79 -9.09 -19.01 -7.53
C ARG A 79 -9.01 -20.09 -6.45
N LYS A 80 -7.94 -20.89 -6.45
CA LYS A 80 -7.73 -21.98 -5.50
C LYS A 80 -6.98 -21.53 -4.24
N ALA A 81 -6.44 -20.32 -4.23
CA ALA A 81 -5.65 -19.81 -3.13
C ALA A 81 -6.53 -19.53 -1.91
N SER A 82 -6.09 -19.98 -0.74
CA SER A 82 -6.80 -19.77 0.52
C SER A 82 -5.84 -19.84 1.72
N GLY A 83 -6.27 -19.29 2.85
CA GLY A 83 -5.54 -19.40 4.11
C GLY A 83 -4.34 -18.48 4.24
N TRP A 84 -3.49 -18.78 5.23
CA TRP A 84 -2.32 -17.99 5.59
C TRP A 84 -1.12 -18.32 4.72
N MET A 85 -0.46 -17.29 4.21
CA MET A 85 0.74 -17.41 3.40
C MET A 85 1.76 -16.36 3.80
N ARG A 86 3.03 -16.78 3.84
CA ARG A 86 4.15 -15.86 4.01
C ARG A 86 4.27 -14.98 2.75
N LEU A 87 4.22 -13.66 2.92
CA LEU A 87 4.31 -12.73 1.80
C LEU A 87 5.68 -12.86 1.13
N LYS A 88 5.68 -12.93 -0.21
CA LYS A 88 6.89 -12.91 -1.05
C LYS A 88 6.95 -11.62 -1.86
N THR A 89 8.15 -11.08 -1.99
CA THR A 89 8.49 -9.93 -2.83
C THR A 89 9.71 -10.27 -3.67
N PHE A 90 10.07 -9.45 -4.66
CA PHE A 90 11.17 -9.76 -5.57
C PHE A 90 12.50 -9.88 -4.84
N SER A 91 12.77 -8.97 -3.90
CA SER A 91 14.00 -8.97 -3.11
C SER A 91 13.87 -9.69 -1.76
N GLY A 92 12.67 -10.06 -1.35
CA GLY A 92 12.38 -10.55 0.01
C GLY A 92 12.53 -9.50 1.12
N SER A 93 12.91 -8.26 0.77
CA SER A 93 13.18 -7.16 1.71
C SER A 93 12.34 -5.92 1.45
N GLU A 94 11.42 -5.99 0.48
CA GLU A 94 10.48 -4.92 0.19
C GLU A 94 9.31 -4.95 1.17
N TYR A 95 8.87 -3.76 1.56
CA TYR A 95 7.73 -3.53 2.43
C TYR A 95 6.82 -2.47 1.80
N PRO A 96 5.51 -2.49 2.12
CA PRO A 96 4.68 -1.32 1.87
C PRO A 96 5.24 -0.12 2.65
N ALA A 97 4.96 1.09 2.16
CA ALA A 97 5.35 2.30 2.85
C ALA A 97 4.69 2.33 4.23
N MET A 98 5.52 2.52 5.26
CA MET A 98 5.06 2.61 6.64
C MET A 98 5.13 4.06 7.08
N ILE A 99 4.03 4.55 7.63
CA ILE A 99 3.95 5.92 8.13
C ILE A 99 3.42 5.95 9.55
N SER A 100 3.70 7.03 10.25
CA SER A 100 2.99 7.39 11.47
C SER A 100 2.79 8.89 11.50
N PHE A 101 2.08 9.38 12.51
CA PHE A 101 1.79 10.78 12.72
C PHE A 101 2.26 11.15 14.12
N HIS A 102 2.88 12.32 14.29
CA HIS A 102 3.06 12.85 15.64
C HIS A 102 1.71 13.20 16.29
N ASP A 103 0.72 13.55 15.45
CA ASP A 103 -0.66 13.80 15.84
C ASP A 103 -1.60 13.41 14.68
N GLU A 104 -2.38 12.34 14.85
CA GLU A 104 -3.28 11.80 13.82
C GLU A 104 -4.39 12.79 13.41
N SER A 105 -4.71 13.77 14.25
CA SER A 105 -5.65 14.85 13.89
C SER A 105 -5.00 15.89 12.96
N LYS A 106 -3.67 15.89 12.87
CA LYS A 106 -2.87 16.82 12.07
C LYS A 106 -2.12 16.07 10.96
N PRO A 107 -2.72 15.89 9.77
CA PRO A 107 -2.11 15.13 8.66
C PRO A 107 -0.73 15.64 8.22
N LYS A 108 -0.41 16.91 8.47
CA LYS A 108 0.92 17.50 8.21
C LYS A 108 2.04 16.96 9.10
N THR A 109 1.70 16.26 10.18
CA THR A 109 2.67 15.64 11.09
C THR A 109 3.08 14.22 10.68
N ILE A 110 2.66 13.80 9.49
CA ILE A 110 3.02 12.51 8.92
C ILE A 110 4.55 12.39 8.74
N PHE A 111 5.09 11.24 9.12
CA PHE A 111 6.47 10.88 8.86
C PHE A 111 6.58 9.42 8.42
N GLU A 112 7.60 9.13 7.64
CA GLU A 112 7.90 7.77 7.18
C GLU A 112 8.69 7.01 8.24
N ILE A 113 8.38 5.72 8.36
CA ILE A 113 9.10 4.79 9.22
C ILE A 113 9.92 3.85 8.33
N ASP A 114 11.21 3.70 8.62
CA ASP A 114 12.02 2.64 8.01
C ASP A 114 11.63 1.29 8.64
N PRO A 115 11.08 0.34 7.87
CA PRO A 115 10.65 -0.97 8.37
C PRO A 115 11.76 -1.75 9.09
N ARG A 116 13.02 -1.50 8.72
CA ARG A 116 14.21 -2.16 9.31
C ARG A 116 14.65 -1.52 10.61
N ARG A 117 14.12 -0.33 10.93
CA ARG A 117 14.48 0.49 12.09
C ARG A 117 13.24 0.95 12.86
N LEU A 118 12.23 0.07 12.95
CA LEU A 118 11.00 0.34 13.70
C LEU A 118 11.29 0.70 15.16
N ASP A 119 12.37 0.14 15.73
CA ASP A 119 12.87 0.39 17.07
C ASP A 119 13.18 1.87 17.35
N LYS A 120 13.51 2.66 16.32
CA LYS A 120 13.75 4.10 16.46
C LYS A 120 12.49 4.89 16.81
N VAL A 121 11.33 4.38 16.39
CA VAL A 121 10.03 5.04 16.59
C VAL A 121 9.27 4.36 17.71
N PHE A 122 9.31 3.03 17.75
CA PHE A 122 8.67 2.19 18.75
C PHE A 122 9.74 1.33 19.46
N PRO A 123 10.32 1.82 20.58
CA PRO A 123 11.43 1.15 21.25
C PRO A 123 11.16 -0.33 21.54
N GLY A 124 12.09 -1.20 21.15
CA GLY A 124 11.96 -2.66 21.35
C GLY A 124 10.98 -3.37 20.42
N VAL A 125 10.49 -2.72 19.37
CA VAL A 125 9.65 -3.34 18.33
C VAL A 125 10.47 -3.62 17.09
N ARG A 126 10.26 -4.79 16.48
CA ARG A 126 10.87 -5.18 15.20
C ARG A 126 9.86 -5.92 14.34
N ILE A 127 10.02 -5.82 13.03
CA ILE A 127 9.24 -6.61 12.08
C ILE A 127 9.92 -7.96 11.88
N THR A 128 9.18 -9.05 12.13
CA THR A 128 9.63 -10.42 11.82
C THR A 128 9.18 -10.85 10.41
N GLY A 129 8.16 -10.18 9.88
CA GLY A 129 7.82 -10.07 8.47
C GLY A 129 6.33 -9.90 8.25
N LEU A 130 5.89 -10.16 7.02
CA LEU A 130 4.50 -9.98 6.61
C LEU A 130 3.90 -11.30 6.17
N GLU A 131 2.66 -11.52 6.56
CA GLU A 131 1.83 -12.64 6.13
C GLU A 131 0.55 -12.06 5.55
N ILE A 132 -0.01 -12.78 4.57
CA ILE A 132 -1.33 -12.50 4.03
C ILE A 132 -2.25 -13.65 4.36
N GLN A 133 -3.49 -13.34 4.63
CA GLN A 133 -4.57 -14.32 4.70
C GLN A 133 -5.53 -14.03 3.56
N ILE A 134 -5.82 -15.05 2.76
CA ILE A 134 -6.90 -14.98 1.76
C ILE A 134 -8.18 -15.43 2.46
N THR A 135 -9.17 -14.54 2.48
CA THR A 135 -10.42 -14.67 3.22
C THR A 135 -11.57 -14.03 2.43
N ASP A 136 -12.80 -14.44 2.74
CA ASP A 136 -14.04 -13.87 2.20
C ASP A 136 -14.62 -12.76 3.09
N GLU A 137 -13.88 -12.35 4.14
CA GLU A 137 -14.28 -11.24 4.99
C GLU A 137 -14.41 -9.93 4.19
N PRO A 138 -15.40 -9.09 4.54
CA PRO A 138 -15.58 -7.82 3.85
C PRO A 138 -14.37 -6.90 4.06
N VAL A 139 -14.09 -6.08 3.05
CA VAL A 139 -13.07 -5.03 3.14
C VAL A 139 -13.42 -4.06 4.26
N SER A 140 -12.45 -3.81 5.16
CA SER A 140 -12.61 -2.86 6.27
C SER A 140 -12.92 -1.44 5.80
N THR A 141 -13.67 -0.71 6.62
CA THR A 141 -14.04 0.70 6.39
C THR A 141 -13.76 1.57 7.62
N VAL A 142 -12.74 1.21 8.42
CA VAL A 142 -12.47 1.81 9.74
C VAL A 142 -11.48 2.97 9.66
N LEU A 143 -10.70 3.06 8.57
CA LEU A 143 -9.64 4.05 8.45
C LEU A 143 -10.20 5.48 8.42
N ARG A 144 -11.33 5.68 7.75
CA ARG A 144 -12.01 6.98 7.66
C ARG A 144 -12.56 7.46 9.01
N ASP A 145 -12.95 6.53 9.88
CA ASP A 145 -13.39 6.87 11.24
C ASP A 145 -12.18 7.24 12.10
N ARG A 146 -11.06 6.53 11.93
CA ARG A 146 -9.82 6.81 12.66
C ARG A 146 -9.14 8.11 12.23
N LEU A 147 -9.18 8.42 10.94
CA LEU A 147 -8.54 9.60 10.33
C LEU A 147 -9.60 10.45 9.61
N PRO A 148 -10.43 11.23 10.34
CA PRO A 148 -11.59 11.91 9.75
C PRO A 148 -11.25 12.91 8.65
N TRP A 149 -10.02 13.45 8.64
CA TRP A 149 -9.55 14.35 7.59
C TRP A 149 -9.47 13.66 6.21
N LEU A 150 -9.50 12.33 6.13
CA LEU A 150 -9.65 11.59 4.87
C LEU A 150 -11.01 11.84 4.20
N ASN A 151 -12.02 12.26 4.97
CA ASN A 151 -13.38 12.56 4.46
C ASN A 151 -13.54 14.00 3.95
N THR A 152 -12.50 14.84 4.05
CA THR A 152 -12.54 16.20 3.49
C THR A 152 -12.81 16.17 1.98
N PRO A 153 -13.44 17.20 1.41
CA PRO A 153 -13.69 17.28 -0.03
C PRO A 153 -12.42 17.11 -0.88
N VAL A 154 -12.61 16.66 -2.12
CA VAL A 154 -11.55 16.64 -3.13
C VAL A 154 -11.07 18.08 -3.38
N GLY A 155 -9.76 18.28 -3.45
CA GLY A 155 -9.15 19.61 -3.63
C GLY A 155 -8.81 20.34 -2.32
N GLN A 156 -9.33 19.91 -1.17
CA GLN A 156 -8.86 20.44 0.12
C GLN A 156 -7.46 19.92 0.43
N GLU A 157 -6.51 20.84 0.59
CA GLU A 157 -5.14 20.54 0.94
C GLU A 157 -5.04 20.15 2.42
N VAL A 158 -4.80 18.87 2.67
CA VAL A 158 -4.62 18.32 4.03
C VAL A 158 -3.16 18.03 4.35
N PHE A 159 -2.32 17.79 3.33
CA PHE A 159 -0.90 17.48 3.49
C PHE A 159 -0.04 18.70 3.17
N GLU A 160 1.21 18.68 3.63
CA GLU A 160 2.17 19.74 3.37
C GLU A 160 2.58 19.79 1.89
N ARG A 161 2.74 20.99 1.34
CA ARG A 161 3.16 21.24 -0.05
C ARG A 161 4.26 22.29 -0.07
N ASP A 162 5.15 22.17 -1.06
CA ASP A 162 6.15 23.20 -1.32
C ASP A 162 5.43 24.49 -1.74
N PRO A 163 5.87 25.66 -1.26
CA PRO A 163 5.28 26.92 -1.68
C PRO A 163 5.52 27.15 -3.19
N PRO A 164 4.63 27.89 -3.87
CA PRO A 164 4.80 28.24 -5.28
C PRO A 164 6.19 28.84 -5.54
N GLY A 165 6.85 28.40 -6.61
CA GLY A 165 8.17 28.90 -7.02
C GLY A 165 9.38 28.34 -6.26
N LYS A 166 9.20 27.50 -5.24
CA LYS A 166 10.30 26.80 -4.53
C LYS A 166 10.08 25.28 -4.50
N GLN A 167 9.75 24.71 -5.66
CA GLN A 167 9.52 23.26 -5.75
C GLN A 167 10.84 22.50 -5.59
N ARG A 168 10.91 21.63 -4.58
CA ARG A 168 11.99 20.64 -4.48
C ARG A 168 11.85 19.65 -5.64
N SER A 169 12.97 19.10 -6.10
CA SER A 169 12.94 17.94 -7.00
C SER A 169 12.12 16.83 -6.34
N TYR A 170 11.26 16.16 -7.11
CA TYR A 170 10.35 15.15 -6.58
C TYR A 170 11.09 14.03 -5.85
N ARG A 171 12.30 13.68 -6.32
CA ARG A 171 13.14 12.65 -5.70
C ARG A 171 13.47 12.97 -4.25
N ASP A 172 13.78 14.24 -3.98
CA ASP A 172 14.29 14.73 -2.70
C ASP A 172 13.17 15.11 -1.71
N ARG A 173 11.91 15.04 -2.13
CA ARG A 173 10.78 15.35 -1.25
C ARG A 173 10.62 14.26 -0.18
N PRO A 174 10.44 14.64 1.11
CA PRO A 174 10.00 13.70 2.13
C PRO A 174 8.66 13.05 1.75
N LEU A 175 8.40 11.85 2.27
CA LEU A 175 7.17 11.10 1.96
C LEU A 175 5.89 11.93 2.21
N GLY A 176 5.84 12.72 3.30
CA GLY A 176 4.68 13.56 3.61
C GLY A 176 4.29 14.57 2.52
N PHE A 177 5.26 15.00 1.70
CA PHE A 177 5.03 15.91 0.56
C PHE A 177 4.60 15.17 -0.72
N LYS A 178 4.77 13.85 -0.76
CA LYS A 178 4.39 12.96 -1.86
C LYS A 178 3.03 12.31 -1.62
N VAL A 179 2.72 12.05 -0.35
CA VAL A 179 1.47 11.40 0.07
C VAL A 179 0.27 12.31 -0.21
N THR A 180 -0.83 11.65 -0.57
CA THR A 180 -2.14 12.23 -0.85
C THR A 180 -3.18 11.33 -0.20
N LYS A 181 -4.43 11.80 -0.10
CA LYS A 181 -5.51 10.98 0.48
C LYS A 181 -5.67 9.65 -0.28
N ALA A 182 -5.44 9.64 -1.59
CA ALA A 182 -5.56 8.45 -2.42
C ALA A 182 -4.55 7.36 -2.02
N HIS A 183 -3.36 7.72 -1.53
CA HIS A 183 -2.35 6.74 -1.12
C HIS A 183 -2.72 5.96 0.16
N PHE A 184 -3.82 6.30 0.84
CA PHE A 184 -4.38 5.54 1.96
C PHE A 184 -5.37 4.47 1.49
N PHE A 185 -5.66 4.41 0.20
CA PHE A 185 -6.62 3.48 -0.39
C PHE A 185 -6.02 2.79 -1.60
N GLY A 186 -6.59 1.64 -1.96
CA GLY A 186 -6.36 1.05 -3.27
C GLY A 186 -6.82 1.96 -4.42
N ASP A 187 -6.36 1.68 -5.64
CA ASP A 187 -6.70 2.47 -6.83
C ASP A 187 -8.08 2.16 -7.43
N GLY A 188 -8.77 1.15 -6.92
CA GLY A 188 -10.15 0.86 -7.25
C GLY A 188 -11.10 1.86 -6.61
N SER A 189 -11.95 2.49 -7.42
CA SER A 189 -13.10 3.27 -6.95
C SER A 189 -14.30 2.33 -6.69
N ARG A 190 -14.86 2.37 -5.48
CA ARG A 190 -16.22 1.89 -5.20
C ARG A 190 -17.16 3.08 -5.06
#